data_AF-A0A9D8AQ93-F1
#
_entry.id   AF-A0A9D8AQ93-F1
#
_cell.length_a   1.000
_cell.length_b   1.000
_cell.length_c   1.000
_cell.angle_alpha   90.00
_cell.angle_beta   90.00
_cell.angle_gamma   90.00
#
_symmetry.space_group_name_H-M   'P 1'
#
loop_
_entity.id
_entity.type
_entity.pdbx_description
1 polymer ?
#
loop_
_entity_poly.entity_id
_entity_poly.type
_entity_poly.pdbx_seq_one_letter_code
_entity_poly.pdbx_strand_id
1 'polypeptide(L)'
;MLFEKAIKLDSTFASAHLNLALAYRNLWNSIGSEESFKKAKDFSHKAMNKERLYIEAYYARHINRNYDKAFIIFEEMSKTYPKDKLAHAELGWMFWRKEIYNKAIKELEIALELDPEYGLAYNYLVDTYIEKGDFNSALKICSLYASKCPWDALPFDRLGDFYLAEGKLDKAMTNYKEAVKIKPEFSSNYKIAYVYAFQENYVEALKWIDYYFNRARSFGKRGEGL
;
A
#
# COMPACT_ATOMS: atom_id res chain seq x y z
N MET A 1 -1.82 4.54 19.03
CA MET A 1 -1.63 5.19 17.71
C MET A 1 -2.16 6.63 17.73
N LEU A 2 -1.74 7.51 16.80
CA LEU A 2 -2.20 8.92 16.76
C LEU A 2 -3.74 9.04 16.66
N PHE A 3 -4.40 8.17 15.90
CA PHE A 3 -5.86 8.18 15.74
C PHE A 3 -6.61 7.83 17.03
N GLU A 4 -6.08 6.94 17.86
CA GLU A 4 -6.68 6.62 19.17
C GLU A 4 -6.62 7.81 20.12
N LYS A 5 -5.56 8.64 20.04
CA LYS A 5 -5.47 9.89 20.81
C LYS A 5 -6.51 10.90 20.32
N ALA A 6 -6.70 11.02 19.00
CA ALA A 6 -7.72 11.89 18.42
C ALA A 6 -9.14 11.47 18.86
N ILE A 7 -9.43 10.16 18.84
CA ILE A 7 -10.72 9.60 19.28
C ILE A 7 -10.94 9.78 20.80
N LYS A 8 -9.88 9.79 21.61
CA LYS A 8 -9.99 10.10 23.04
C LYS A 8 -10.39 11.56 23.30
N LEU A 9 -9.99 12.48 22.42
CA LEU A 9 -10.32 13.90 22.52
C LEU A 9 -11.72 14.18 21.95
N ASP A 10 -12.04 13.59 20.79
CA ASP A 10 -13.37 13.63 20.20
C ASP A 10 -13.74 12.23 19.71
N SER A 11 -14.60 11.56 20.49
CA SER A 11 -15.07 10.21 20.17
C SER A 11 -15.89 10.16 18.89
N THR A 12 -16.37 11.31 18.41
CA THR A 12 -17.20 11.44 17.22
C THR A 12 -16.43 11.90 15.98
N PHE A 13 -15.08 11.96 16.06
CA PHE A 13 -14.25 12.36 14.93
C PHE A 13 -14.20 11.26 13.84
N ALA A 14 -15.12 11.34 12.89
CA ALA A 14 -15.37 10.30 11.89
C ALA A 14 -14.13 9.95 11.05
N SER A 15 -13.35 10.95 10.62
CA SER A 15 -12.12 10.73 9.85
C SER A 15 -11.04 10.00 10.65
N ALA A 16 -10.98 10.18 11.98
CA ALA A 16 -10.06 9.42 12.83
C ALA A 16 -10.47 7.94 12.91
N HIS A 17 -11.77 7.64 13.02
CA HIS A 17 -12.28 6.27 12.94
C HIS A 17 -12.01 5.63 11.58
N LEU A 18 -12.17 6.37 10.47
CA LEU A 18 -11.84 5.86 9.14
C LEU A 18 -10.35 5.48 9.03
N ASN A 19 -9.46 6.37 9.45
CA ASN A 19 -8.02 6.11 9.40
C ASN A 19 -7.62 4.96 10.35
N LEU A 20 -8.25 4.86 11.51
CA LEU A 20 -8.08 3.73 12.43
C LEU A 20 -8.50 2.41 11.79
N ALA A 21 -9.63 2.40 11.05
CA ALA A 21 -10.09 1.23 10.33
C ALA A 21 -9.07 0.74 9.30
N LEU A 22 -8.55 1.66 8.48
CA LEU A 22 -7.52 1.36 7.48
C LEU A 22 -6.22 0.87 8.14
N ALA A 23 -5.82 1.46 9.26
CA ALA A 23 -4.66 1.01 10.03
C ALA A 23 -4.85 -0.42 10.58
N TYR A 24 -6.02 -0.74 11.13
CA TYR A 24 -6.31 -2.09 11.60
C TYR A 24 -6.31 -3.12 10.46
N ARG A 25 -6.78 -2.77 9.25
CA ARG A 25 -6.63 -3.66 8.08
C ARG A 25 -5.17 -3.97 7.77
N ASN A 26 -4.30 -2.97 7.81
CA ASN A 26 -2.86 -3.14 7.58
C ASN A 26 -2.18 -3.99 8.65
N LEU A 27 -2.77 -4.07 9.84
CA LEU A 27 -2.33 -4.93 10.96
C LEU A 27 -3.05 -6.28 11.01
N TRP A 28 -3.86 -6.61 10.00
CA TRP A 28 -4.69 -7.82 9.93
C TRP A 28 -5.67 -7.99 11.10
N ASN A 29 -6.05 -6.89 11.75
CA ASN A 29 -7.10 -6.86 12.75
C ASN A 29 -8.45 -6.59 12.06
N SER A 30 -9.09 -7.66 11.56
CA SER A 30 -10.37 -7.58 10.83
C SER A 30 -11.51 -7.04 11.69
N ILE A 31 -11.62 -7.50 12.94
CA ILE A 31 -12.67 -7.11 13.88
C ILE A 31 -12.55 -5.61 14.20
N GLY A 32 -11.37 -5.15 14.64
CA GLY A 32 -11.15 -3.74 14.95
C GLY A 32 -11.34 -2.84 13.74
N SER A 33 -10.94 -3.30 12.55
CA SER A 33 -11.20 -2.61 11.29
C SER A 33 -12.69 -2.41 11.05
N GLU A 34 -13.49 -3.48 11.13
CA GLU A 34 -14.93 -3.43 10.88
C GLU A 34 -15.65 -2.50 11.86
N GLU A 35 -15.34 -2.61 13.16
CA GLU A 35 -15.92 -1.74 14.19
C GLU A 35 -15.61 -0.25 13.91
N SER A 36 -14.37 0.05 13.52
CA SER A 36 -13.93 1.40 13.24
C SER A 36 -14.61 1.97 11.98
N PHE A 37 -14.83 1.15 10.95
CA PHE A 37 -15.62 1.56 9.78
C PHE A 37 -17.07 1.88 10.14
N LYS A 38 -17.71 1.07 11.00
CA LYS A 38 -19.08 1.33 11.47
C LYS A 38 -19.16 2.66 12.22
N LYS A 39 -18.25 2.90 13.18
CA LYS A 39 -18.17 4.19 13.88
C LYS A 39 -17.93 5.38 12.95
N ALA A 40 -17.03 5.23 11.98
CA ALA A 40 -16.80 6.27 10.97
C ALA A 40 -18.09 6.61 10.21
N LYS A 41 -18.87 5.58 9.83
CA LYS A 41 -20.15 5.76 9.14
C LYS A 41 -21.21 6.41 10.03
N ASP A 42 -21.33 5.99 11.29
CA ASP A 42 -22.30 6.56 12.25
C ASP A 42 -22.05 8.05 12.49
N PHE A 43 -20.79 8.45 12.63
CA PHE A 43 -20.40 9.85 12.85
C PHE A 43 -20.25 10.67 11.56
N SER A 44 -20.43 10.08 10.39
CA SER A 44 -20.22 10.76 9.09
C SER A 44 -21.10 11.99 8.87
N HIS A 45 -22.25 12.08 9.56
CA HIS A 45 -23.13 13.25 9.54
C HIS A 45 -22.48 14.52 10.11
N LYS A 46 -21.44 14.39 10.95
CA LYS A 46 -20.65 15.49 11.51
C LYS A 46 -19.42 15.86 10.68
N ALA A 47 -19.04 15.01 9.73
CA ALA A 47 -17.88 15.22 8.88
C ALA A 47 -18.19 16.21 7.76
N MET A 48 -17.16 16.89 7.27
CA MET A 48 -17.25 17.73 6.08
C MET A 48 -17.67 16.87 4.87
N ASN A 49 -18.27 17.48 3.85
CA ASN A 49 -18.78 16.75 2.69
C ASN A 49 -17.73 15.84 2.05
N LYS A 50 -16.49 16.32 1.85
CA LYS A 50 -15.41 15.53 1.28
C LYS A 50 -15.04 14.31 2.13
N GLU A 51 -14.95 14.49 3.45
CA GLU A 51 -14.65 13.41 4.40
C GLU A 51 -15.77 12.37 4.43
N ARG A 52 -17.02 12.83 4.39
CA ARG A 52 -18.19 11.97 4.29
C ARG A 52 -18.10 11.08 3.06
N LEU A 53 -17.81 11.65 1.89
CA LEU A 53 -17.67 10.88 0.64
C LEU A 53 -16.57 9.81 0.76
N TYR A 54 -15.42 10.12 1.35
CA TYR A 54 -14.39 9.10 1.63
C TYR A 54 -14.91 7.99 2.54
N ILE A 55 -15.57 8.33 3.63
CA ILE A 55 -16.17 7.34 4.55
C ILE A 55 -17.16 6.46 3.79
N GLU A 56 -18.03 7.04 2.97
CA GLU A 56 -19.01 6.29 2.19
C GLU A 56 -18.37 5.35 1.17
N ALA A 57 -17.38 5.84 0.42
CA ALA A 57 -16.68 5.07 -0.59
C ALA A 57 -15.92 3.90 0.03
N TYR A 58 -15.18 4.14 1.12
CA TYR A 58 -14.43 3.09 1.80
C TYR A 58 -15.34 2.10 2.53
N TYR A 59 -16.44 2.55 3.13
CA TYR A 59 -17.42 1.65 3.73
C TYR A 59 -18.07 0.76 2.67
N ALA A 60 -18.46 1.34 1.52
CA ALA A 60 -18.99 0.58 0.39
C ALA A 60 -17.99 -0.47 -0.09
N ARG A 61 -16.72 -0.09 -0.26
CA ARG A 61 -15.63 -0.98 -0.70
C ARG A 61 -15.35 -2.11 0.29
N HIS A 62 -15.16 -1.78 1.56
CA HIS A 62 -14.55 -2.70 2.54
C HIS A 62 -15.56 -3.48 3.37
N ILE A 63 -16.73 -2.89 3.66
CA ILE A 63 -17.77 -3.52 4.48
C ILE A 63 -18.84 -4.14 3.58
N ASN A 64 -19.41 -3.35 2.67
CA ASN A 64 -20.48 -3.85 1.79
C ASN A 64 -19.95 -4.62 0.58
N ARG A 65 -18.63 -4.57 0.32
CA ARG A 65 -17.99 -5.12 -0.89
C ARG A 65 -18.64 -4.64 -2.20
N ASN A 66 -19.25 -3.45 -2.15
CA ASN A 66 -19.91 -2.82 -3.29
C ASN A 66 -18.93 -1.86 -3.97
N TYR A 67 -18.20 -2.41 -4.94
CA TYR A 67 -17.18 -1.67 -5.68
C TYR A 67 -17.75 -0.69 -6.69
N ASP A 68 -18.94 -0.94 -7.24
CA ASP A 68 -19.58 0.00 -8.16
C ASP A 68 -20.00 1.28 -7.45
N LYS A 69 -20.56 1.17 -6.25
CA LYS A 69 -20.86 2.34 -5.42
C LYS A 69 -19.58 3.12 -5.09
N ALA A 70 -18.51 2.43 -4.70
CA ALA A 70 -17.24 3.09 -4.41
C ALA A 70 -16.68 3.80 -5.66
N PHE A 71 -16.77 3.17 -6.84
CA PHE A 71 -16.36 3.76 -8.11
C PHE A 71 -17.11 5.05 -8.42
N ILE A 72 -18.45 5.03 -8.31
CA ILE A 72 -19.29 6.22 -8.57
C ILE A 72 -18.89 7.37 -7.65
N ILE A 73 -18.67 7.09 -6.36
CA ILE A 73 -18.27 8.12 -5.39
C ILE A 73 -16.88 8.67 -5.73
N PHE A 74 -15.88 7.82 -5.99
CA PHE A 74 -14.54 8.31 -6.34
C PHE A 74 -14.53 9.08 -7.67
N GLU A 75 -15.37 8.69 -8.64
CA GLU A 75 -15.55 9.45 -9.86
C GLU A 75 -16.15 10.85 -9.59
N GLU A 76 -17.18 10.94 -8.76
CA GLU A 76 -17.75 12.22 -8.31
C GLU A 76 -16.70 13.07 -7.58
N MET A 77 -15.92 12.45 -6.70
CA MET A 77 -14.86 13.14 -5.95
C MET A 77 -13.77 13.70 -6.85
N SER A 78 -13.33 12.96 -7.88
CA SER A 78 -12.33 13.44 -8.84
C SER A 78 -12.81 14.69 -9.61
N LYS A 79 -14.12 14.79 -9.88
CA LYS A 79 -14.74 15.94 -10.56
C LYS A 79 -14.95 17.12 -9.61
N THR A 80 -15.39 16.85 -8.39
CA THR A 80 -15.75 17.88 -7.39
C THR A 80 -14.53 18.45 -6.69
N TYR A 81 -13.49 17.63 -6.51
CA TYR A 81 -12.24 17.98 -5.85
C TYR A 81 -11.04 17.62 -6.75
N PRO A 82 -10.87 18.30 -7.91
CA PRO A 82 -9.87 17.94 -8.92
C PRO A 82 -8.41 18.15 -8.48
N LYS A 83 -8.18 18.72 -7.29
CA LYS A 83 -6.85 18.85 -6.66
C LYS A 83 -6.63 17.86 -5.53
N ASP A 84 -7.54 16.91 -5.35
CA ASP A 84 -7.40 15.87 -4.34
C ASP A 84 -6.70 14.64 -4.93
N LYS A 85 -5.39 14.55 -4.69
CA LYS A 85 -4.55 13.43 -5.13
C LYS A 85 -5.07 12.06 -4.66
N LEU A 86 -5.70 11.98 -3.48
CA LEU A 86 -6.23 10.71 -2.97
C LEU A 86 -7.46 10.26 -3.76
N ALA A 87 -8.33 11.20 -4.16
CA ALA A 87 -9.49 10.88 -4.99
C ALA A 87 -9.05 10.32 -6.35
N HIS A 88 -8.06 10.95 -6.99
CA HIS A 88 -7.47 10.46 -8.24
C HIS A 88 -6.79 9.10 -8.06
N ALA A 89 -6.00 8.90 -7.00
CA ALA A 89 -5.35 7.60 -6.76
C ALA A 89 -6.33 6.46 -6.50
N GLU A 90 -7.39 6.71 -5.72
CA GLU A 90 -8.44 5.71 -5.46
C GLU A 90 -9.26 5.43 -6.72
N LEU A 91 -9.58 6.44 -7.53
CA LEU A 91 -10.23 6.24 -8.83
C LEU A 91 -9.35 5.44 -9.80
N GLY A 92 -8.05 5.73 -9.82
CA GLY A 92 -7.05 4.96 -10.57
C GLY A 92 -7.05 3.49 -10.17
N TRP A 93 -7.05 3.20 -8.87
CA TRP A 93 -7.19 1.83 -8.36
C TRP A 93 -8.51 1.17 -8.75
N MET A 94 -9.63 1.91 -8.79
CA MET A 94 -10.90 1.37 -9.25
C MET A 94 -10.86 1.01 -10.74
N PHE A 95 -10.25 1.83 -11.59
CA PHE A 95 -10.06 1.51 -12.99
C PHE A 95 -9.15 0.29 -13.19
N TRP A 96 -8.07 0.19 -12.40
CA TRP A 96 -7.17 -0.96 -12.39
C TRP A 96 -7.94 -2.26 -12.08
N ARG A 97 -8.81 -2.25 -11.07
CA ARG A 97 -9.66 -3.40 -10.73
C ARG A 97 -10.68 -3.78 -11.79
N LYS A 98 -11.05 -2.85 -12.66
CA LYS A 98 -11.93 -3.09 -13.82
C LYS A 98 -11.12 -3.43 -15.08
N GLU A 99 -9.80 -3.61 -14.95
CA GLU A 99 -8.84 -3.88 -16.03
C GLU A 99 -8.79 -2.77 -17.10
N ILE A 100 -9.24 -1.56 -16.74
CA ILE A 100 -9.22 -0.38 -17.64
C ILE A 100 -7.92 0.38 -17.42
N TYR A 101 -6.79 -0.28 -17.71
CA TYR A 101 -5.46 0.17 -17.31
C TYR A 101 -5.07 1.56 -17.82
N ASN A 102 -5.47 1.94 -19.05
CA ASN A 102 -5.13 3.28 -19.57
C ASN A 102 -5.83 4.41 -18.79
N LYS A 103 -7.05 4.18 -18.29
CA LYS A 103 -7.72 5.16 -17.42
C LYS A 103 -7.10 5.17 -16.03
N ALA A 104 -6.73 4.00 -15.51
CA ALA A 104 -6.00 3.91 -14.25
C ALA A 104 -4.70 4.71 -14.27
N ILE A 105 -3.88 4.52 -15.31
CA ILE A 105 -2.62 5.26 -15.51
C ILE A 105 -2.87 6.77 -15.49
N LYS A 106 -3.84 7.25 -16.27
CA LYS A 106 -4.15 8.69 -16.35
C LYS A 106 -4.51 9.30 -14.99
N GLU A 107 -5.37 8.64 -14.22
CA GLU A 107 -5.75 9.15 -12.89
C GLU A 107 -4.57 9.11 -11.90
N LEU A 108 -3.73 8.08 -11.98
CA LEU A 108 -2.54 7.95 -11.15
C LEU A 108 -1.46 8.99 -11.50
N GLU A 109 -1.31 9.33 -12.77
CA GLU A 109 -0.43 10.42 -13.23
C GLU A 109 -0.91 11.77 -12.69
N ILE A 110 -2.22 12.06 -12.72
CA ILE A 110 -2.78 13.28 -12.10
C ILE A 110 -2.46 13.32 -10.60
N ALA A 111 -2.61 12.19 -9.89
CA ALA A 111 -2.26 12.13 -8.47
C ALA A 111 -0.78 12.44 -8.21
N LEU A 112 0.13 12.02 -9.11
CA LEU A 112 1.57 12.29 -9.05
C LEU A 112 1.94 13.70 -9.52
N GLU A 113 1.17 14.32 -10.41
CA GLU A 113 1.32 15.74 -10.75
C GLU A 113 0.96 16.65 -9.55
N LEU A 114 -0.08 16.27 -8.80
CA LEU A 114 -0.50 16.97 -7.59
C LEU A 114 0.46 16.77 -6.42
N ASP A 115 1.08 15.59 -6.32
CA ASP A 115 2.10 15.28 -5.33
C ASP A 115 3.13 14.27 -5.90
N PRO A 116 4.31 14.75 -6.33
CA PRO A 116 5.36 13.92 -6.91
C PRO A 116 5.97 12.86 -5.99
N GLU A 117 5.67 12.90 -4.69
CA GLU A 117 6.16 11.98 -3.65
C GLU A 117 5.04 11.07 -3.12
N TYR A 118 3.92 10.98 -3.85
CA TYR A 118 2.76 10.22 -3.39
C TYR A 118 2.91 8.72 -3.63
N GLY A 119 3.51 8.03 -2.67
CA GLY A 119 3.83 6.60 -2.77
C GLY A 119 2.65 5.67 -3.07
N LEU A 120 1.43 6.01 -2.63
CA LEU A 120 0.23 5.23 -2.96
C LEU A 120 -0.03 5.19 -4.48
N ALA A 121 0.10 6.34 -5.15
CA ALA A 121 -0.10 6.45 -6.59
C ALA A 121 1.00 5.72 -7.36
N TYR A 122 2.27 5.84 -6.95
CA TYR A 122 3.35 5.05 -7.54
C TYR A 122 3.11 3.55 -7.42
N ASN A 123 2.70 3.07 -6.24
CA ASN A 123 2.45 1.66 -6.03
C ASN A 123 1.37 1.13 -6.98
N TYR A 124 0.23 1.83 -7.07
CA TYR A 124 -0.83 1.46 -8.00
C TYR A 124 -0.41 1.59 -9.46
N LEU A 125 0.45 2.54 -9.81
CA LEU A 125 0.92 2.72 -11.18
C LEU A 125 1.86 1.59 -11.60
N VAL A 126 2.76 1.16 -10.71
CA VAL A 126 3.60 -0.03 -10.92
C VAL A 126 2.72 -1.27 -11.12
N ASP A 127 1.76 -1.53 -10.21
CA ASP A 127 0.84 -2.67 -10.33
C ASP A 127 0.03 -2.60 -11.63
N THR A 128 -0.38 -1.41 -12.06
CA THR A 128 -1.12 -1.22 -13.30
C THR A 128 -0.30 -1.58 -14.53
N TYR A 129 0.97 -1.19 -14.59
CA TYR A 129 1.85 -1.56 -15.70
C TYR A 129 2.19 -3.05 -15.70
N ILE A 130 2.37 -3.67 -14.52
CA ILE A 130 2.60 -5.12 -14.40
C ILE A 130 1.39 -5.90 -14.94
N GLU A 131 0.17 -5.59 -14.49
CA GLU A 131 -1.04 -6.28 -14.94
C GLU A 131 -1.34 -6.03 -16.43
N LYS A 132 -0.93 -4.87 -16.96
CA LYS A 132 -0.98 -4.58 -18.40
C LYS A 132 0.08 -5.38 -19.21
N GLY A 133 1.03 -6.03 -18.55
CA GLY A 133 2.14 -6.77 -19.17
C GLY A 133 3.32 -5.89 -19.62
N ASP A 134 3.33 -4.60 -19.28
CA ASP A 134 4.40 -3.67 -19.63
C ASP A 134 5.41 -3.55 -18.48
N PHE A 135 6.20 -4.61 -18.32
CA PHE A 135 7.23 -4.69 -17.27
C PHE A 135 8.32 -3.62 -17.41
N ASN A 136 8.60 -3.15 -18.63
CA ASN A 136 9.58 -2.09 -18.87
C ASN A 136 9.12 -0.76 -18.27
N SER A 137 7.86 -0.37 -18.50
CA SER A 137 7.29 0.82 -17.89
C SER A 137 7.15 0.65 -16.37
N ALA A 138 6.75 -0.54 -15.89
CA ALA A 138 6.67 -0.82 -14.46
C ALA A 138 8.02 -0.63 -13.75
N LEU A 139 9.12 -1.16 -14.31
CA LEU A 139 10.47 -0.98 -13.76
C LEU A 139 10.92 0.49 -13.76
N LYS A 140 10.61 1.25 -14.82
CA LYS A 140 10.91 2.69 -14.89
C LYS A 140 10.17 3.47 -13.80
N ILE A 141 8.87 3.23 -13.64
CA ILE A 141 8.06 3.87 -12.59
C ILE A 141 8.53 3.46 -11.21
N CYS A 142 8.88 2.19 -11.00
CA CYS A 142 9.42 1.71 -9.72
C CYS A 142 10.77 2.36 -9.37
N SER A 143 11.63 2.58 -10.37
CA SER A 143 12.90 3.30 -10.20
C SER A 143 12.67 4.78 -9.88
N LEU A 144 11.71 5.42 -10.54
CA LEU A 144 11.30 6.79 -10.23
C LEU A 144 10.74 6.89 -8.80
N TYR A 145 9.92 5.91 -8.40
CA TYR A 145 9.38 5.83 -7.05
C TYR A 145 10.49 5.76 -6.01
N ALA A 146 11.49 4.89 -6.18
CA ALA A 146 12.66 4.82 -5.29
C ALA A 146 13.40 6.16 -5.18
N SER A 147 13.54 6.89 -6.29
CA SER A 147 14.19 8.20 -6.32
C SER A 147 13.38 9.30 -5.65
N LYS A 148 12.05 9.27 -5.74
CA LYS A 148 11.16 10.29 -5.19
C LYS A 148 10.81 10.05 -3.74
N CYS A 149 10.82 8.79 -3.31
CA CYS A 149 10.51 8.39 -1.95
C CYS A 149 11.62 7.50 -1.36
N PRO A 150 12.86 8.01 -1.19
CA PRO A 150 13.98 7.22 -0.68
C PRO A 150 13.81 6.74 0.77
N TRP A 151 12.81 7.24 1.49
CA TRP A 151 12.43 6.79 2.84
C TRP A 151 11.36 5.68 2.84
N ASP A 152 10.80 5.30 1.69
CA ASP A 152 9.88 4.17 1.60
C ASP A 152 10.65 2.91 1.20
N ALA A 153 10.47 1.83 1.97
CA ALA A 153 11.10 0.55 1.70
C ALA A 153 10.46 -0.19 0.51
N LEU A 154 9.19 0.09 0.20
CA LEU A 154 8.42 -0.60 -0.82
C LEU A 154 9.02 -0.52 -2.25
N PRO A 155 9.43 0.64 -2.78
CA PRO A 155 10.04 0.69 -4.11
C PRO A 155 11.33 -0.13 -4.22
N PHE A 156 12.16 -0.14 -3.18
CA PHE A 156 13.39 -0.95 -3.18
C PHE A 156 13.07 -2.46 -3.14
N ASP A 157 12.09 -2.88 -2.35
CA ASP A 157 11.65 -4.29 -2.36
C ASP A 157 11.15 -4.71 -3.76
N ARG A 158 10.34 -3.88 -4.41
CA ARG A 158 9.85 -4.16 -5.77
C ARG A 158 10.96 -4.15 -6.82
N LEU A 159 11.93 -3.23 -6.74
CA LEU A 159 13.12 -3.25 -7.60
C LEU A 159 13.92 -4.53 -7.40
N GLY A 160 14.02 -5.01 -6.15
CA GLY A 160 14.60 -6.30 -5.82
C GLY A 160 13.91 -7.44 -6.57
N ASP A 161 12.57 -7.47 -6.55
CA ASP A 161 11.76 -8.48 -7.25
C ASP A 161 11.96 -8.44 -8.77
N PHE A 162 12.00 -7.24 -9.38
CA PHE A 162 12.29 -7.10 -10.80
C PHE A 162 13.67 -7.67 -11.16
N TYR A 163 14.70 -7.33 -10.39
CA TYR A 163 16.06 -7.84 -10.67
C TYR A 163 16.20 -9.33 -10.36
N LEU A 164 15.48 -9.84 -9.36
CA LEU A 164 15.44 -11.27 -9.06
C LEU A 164 14.82 -12.06 -10.22
N ALA A 165 13.71 -11.58 -10.78
CA ALA A 165 13.05 -12.18 -11.95
C ALA A 165 13.95 -12.19 -13.20
N GLU A 166 14.82 -11.18 -13.35
CA GLU A 166 15.84 -11.13 -14.40
C GLU A 166 17.10 -11.97 -14.09
N GLY A 167 17.18 -12.65 -12.94
CA GLY A 167 18.35 -13.42 -12.51
C GLY A 167 19.54 -12.56 -12.05
N LYS A 168 19.37 -11.24 -11.90
CA LYS A 168 20.41 -10.30 -11.46
C LYS A 168 20.50 -10.27 -9.93
N LEU A 169 20.97 -11.39 -9.37
CA LEU A 169 20.98 -11.65 -7.91
C LEU A 169 21.66 -10.54 -7.09
N ASP A 170 22.80 -10.01 -7.56
CA ASP A 170 23.51 -8.94 -6.85
C ASP A 170 22.68 -7.66 -6.74
N LYS A 171 22.00 -7.27 -7.83
CA LYS A 171 21.13 -6.09 -7.83
C LYS A 171 19.90 -6.31 -6.97
N ALA A 172 19.33 -7.51 -7.00
CA ALA A 172 18.23 -7.88 -6.12
C ALA A 172 18.65 -7.75 -4.65
N MET A 173 19.79 -8.34 -4.29
CA MET A 173 20.38 -8.28 -2.95
C MET A 173 20.61 -6.83 -2.47
N THR A 174 21.18 -5.97 -3.31
CA THR A 174 21.40 -4.55 -2.98
C THR A 174 20.08 -3.85 -2.64
N ASN A 175 19.05 -4.03 -3.47
CA ASN A 175 17.76 -3.37 -3.28
C ASN A 175 17.01 -3.92 -2.06
N TYR A 176 17.00 -5.23 -1.85
CA TYR A 176 16.38 -5.82 -0.65
C TYR A 176 17.08 -5.35 0.64
N LYS A 177 18.42 -5.25 0.65
CA LYS A 177 19.16 -4.72 1.79
C LYS A 177 18.83 -3.25 2.08
N GLU A 178 18.61 -2.43 1.04
CA GLU A 178 18.17 -1.04 1.24
C GLU A 178 16.76 -0.96 1.83
N ALA A 179 15.83 -1.80 1.34
CA ALA A 179 14.48 -1.90 1.93
C ALA A 179 14.52 -2.26 3.42
N VAL A 180 15.35 -3.24 3.81
CA VAL A 180 15.55 -3.64 5.22
C VAL A 180 16.22 -2.53 6.03
N LYS A 181 17.18 -1.80 5.46
CA LYS A 181 17.85 -0.69 6.13
C LYS A 181 16.86 0.44 6.46
N ILE A 182 15.95 0.74 5.54
CA ILE A 182 14.88 1.73 5.73
C ILE A 182 13.87 1.24 6.77
N LYS A 183 13.41 -0.01 6.61
CA LYS A 183 12.42 -0.62 7.48
C LYS A 183 12.85 -2.04 7.88
N PRO A 184 13.48 -2.21 9.05
CA PRO A 184 14.06 -3.49 9.44
C PRO A 184 13.07 -4.64 9.56
N GLU A 185 11.79 -4.37 9.79
CA GLU A 185 10.72 -5.36 9.84
C GLU A 185 10.02 -5.62 8.49
N PHE A 186 10.53 -5.06 7.38
CA PHE A 186 9.94 -5.27 6.06
C PHE A 186 10.12 -6.72 5.57
N SER A 187 9.26 -7.17 4.66
CA SER A 187 9.25 -8.55 4.17
C SER A 187 10.50 -8.95 3.39
N SER A 188 11.30 -7.98 2.93
CA SER A 188 12.52 -8.23 2.15
C SER A 188 13.56 -9.08 2.88
N ASN A 189 13.53 -9.15 4.22
CA ASN A 189 14.43 -10.02 5.00
C ASN A 189 14.39 -11.49 4.53
N TYR A 190 13.20 -12.03 4.30
CA TYR A 190 13.04 -13.40 3.78
C TYR A 190 13.54 -13.53 2.34
N LYS A 191 13.35 -12.48 1.51
CA LYS A 191 13.85 -12.45 0.13
C LYS A 191 15.38 -12.41 0.08
N ILE A 192 16.05 -11.75 1.02
CA ILE A 192 17.51 -11.81 1.17
C ILE A 192 17.97 -13.24 1.45
N ALA A 193 17.32 -13.93 2.38
CA ALA A 193 17.61 -15.34 2.64
C ALA A 193 17.40 -16.22 1.39
N TYR A 194 16.32 -15.97 0.65
CA TYR A 194 16.04 -16.65 -0.61
C TYR A 194 17.16 -16.44 -1.63
N VAL A 195 17.65 -15.21 -1.82
CA VAL A 195 18.77 -14.94 -2.73
C VAL A 195 20.05 -15.68 -2.29
N TYR A 196 20.37 -15.71 -0.99
CA TYR A 196 21.52 -16.48 -0.49
C TYR A 196 21.35 -17.99 -0.72
N ALA A 197 20.13 -18.52 -0.59
CA ALA A 197 19.86 -19.92 -0.89
C ALA A 197 20.01 -20.24 -2.39
N PHE A 198 19.62 -19.32 -3.29
CA PHE A 198 19.89 -19.43 -4.73
C PHE A 198 21.38 -19.46 -5.07
N GLN A 199 22.21 -18.82 -4.24
CA GLN A 199 23.66 -18.83 -4.34
C GLN A 199 24.30 -20.02 -3.60
N GLU A 200 23.50 -20.96 -3.08
CA GLU A 200 23.94 -22.09 -2.24
C GLU A 200 24.67 -21.67 -0.95
N ASN A 201 24.54 -20.41 -0.53
CA ASN A 201 25.09 -19.90 0.72
C ASN A 201 24.08 -20.08 1.86
N TYR A 202 23.89 -21.34 2.26
CA TYR A 202 22.92 -21.71 3.28
C TYR A 202 23.21 -21.11 4.67
N VAL A 203 24.48 -20.84 4.97
CA VAL A 203 24.89 -20.22 6.23
C VAL A 203 24.31 -18.80 6.34
N GLU A 204 24.46 -17.98 5.31
CA GLU A 204 23.87 -16.64 5.31
C GLU A 204 22.35 -16.67 5.16
N ALA A 205 21.81 -17.61 4.39
CA ALA A 205 20.36 -17.78 4.28
C ALA A 205 19.69 -18.02 5.64
N LEU A 206 20.22 -18.95 6.44
CA LEU A 206 19.70 -19.25 7.78
C LEU A 206 19.81 -18.05 8.74
N LYS A 207 20.92 -17.29 8.70
CA LYS A 207 21.05 -16.06 9.51
C LYS A 207 19.95 -15.05 9.20
N TRP A 208 19.59 -14.87 7.94
CA TRP A 208 18.54 -13.93 7.53
C TRP A 208 17.13 -14.43 7.84
N ILE A 209 16.91 -15.76 7.82
CA ILE A 209 15.69 -16.38 8.32
C ILE A 209 15.53 -16.14 9.83
N ASP A 210 16.58 -16.37 10.62
CA ASP A 210 16.58 -16.11 12.06
C ASP A 210 16.35 -14.63 12.37
N TYR A 211 16.98 -13.74 11.60
CA TYR A 211 16.77 -12.30 11.70
C TYR A 211 15.30 -11.92 11.48
N TYR A 212 14.67 -12.48 10.45
CA TYR A 212 13.25 -12.25 10.15
C TYR A 212 12.36 -12.70 11.31
N PHE A 213 12.54 -13.91 11.83
CA PHE A 213 11.70 -14.45 12.92
C PHE A 213 11.83 -13.64 14.20
N ASN A 214 13.04 -13.22 14.56
CA ASN A 214 13.28 -12.41 15.76
C ASN A 214 12.60 -11.03 15.69
N ARG A 215 12.41 -10.48 14.48
CA ARG A 215 11.81 -9.14 14.28
C ARG A 215 10.37 -9.15 13.77
N ALA A 216 9.83 -10.33 13.45
CA ALA A 216 8.45 -10.48 13.03
C ALA A 216 7.49 -9.99 14.13
N ARG A 217 6.53 -9.13 13.74
CA ARG A 217 5.59 -8.44 14.64
C ARG A 217 4.44 -9.30 15.17
N SER A 218 4.22 -10.52 14.65
CA SER A 218 3.12 -11.39 15.10
C SER A 218 3.55 -12.86 15.17
N PHE A 219 2.88 -13.62 16.04
CA PHE A 219 3.07 -15.06 16.20
C PHE A 219 2.85 -15.83 14.88
N GLY A 220 1.89 -15.42 14.04
CA GLY A 220 1.65 -16.04 12.73
C GLY A 220 2.84 -15.91 11.77
N LYS A 221 3.60 -14.80 11.82
CA LYS A 221 4.85 -14.65 11.07
C LYS A 221 6.05 -15.38 11.70
N ARG A 222 5.93 -15.83 12.96
CA ARG A 222 6.95 -16.62 13.68
C ARG A 222 6.71 -18.12 13.61
N GLY A 223 5.49 -18.56 13.27
CA GLY A 223 5.03 -19.94 13.43
C GLY A 223 5.02 -20.81 12.18
N GLU A 224 5.21 -20.27 10.98
CA GLU A 224 5.26 -21.07 9.73
C GLU A 224 6.70 -21.43 9.35
N GLY A 225 7.43 -21.92 10.34
CA GLY A 225 8.80 -22.40 10.21
C GLY A 225 8.91 -23.87 10.60
N LEU A 226 8.01 -24.72 10.10
CA LEU A 226 8.16 -26.17 9.92
C LEU A 226 7.31 -26.62 8.73
#